data_AF-B4GJ30-F1
#
_entry.id   AF-B4GJ30-F1
#
_cell.length_a   1.000
_cell.length_b   1.000
_cell.length_c   1.000
_cell.angle_alpha   90.00
_cell.angle_beta   90.00
_cell.angle_gamma   90.00
#
_symmetry.space_group_name_H-M   'P 1'
#
loop_
_entity.id
_entity.type
_entity.pdbx_description
1 polymer ?
#
loop_
_entity_poly.entity_id
_entity_poly.type
_entity_poly.pdbx_seq_one_letter_code
_entity_poly.pdbx_strand_id
1 'polypeptide(L)'
;MEHLTSYVRSLHKKVDTLKKYLCSVAHENLDRLESRVQYVANPLNALGLLRRAHEDWPKWLSYIKDQEDVEKMDKLVAQMPNAVDMNEALMGLERIERFYDLKAFDMANGLVAGLQLE
;
A
#
# COMPACT_ATOMS: atom_id res chain seq x y z
N MET A 1 6.38 8.92 -7.98
CA MET A 1 4.95 8.73 -7.65
C MET A 1 4.36 7.44 -8.23
N GLU A 2 4.62 7.11 -9.49
CA GLU A 2 4.05 5.91 -10.14
C GLU A 2 4.32 4.59 -9.42
N HIS A 3 5.53 4.38 -8.88
CA HIS A 3 5.88 3.17 -8.14
C HIS A 3 5.06 3.00 -6.85
N LEU A 4 4.88 4.07 -6.07
CA LEU A 4 4.05 4.06 -4.88
C LEU A 4 2.58 3.83 -5.24
N THR A 5 2.08 4.50 -6.28
CA THR A 5 0.71 4.29 -6.77
C THR A 5 0.49 2.85 -7.24
N SER A 6 1.49 2.26 -7.90
CA SER A 6 1.45 0.86 -8.30
C SER A 6 1.37 -0.07 -7.11
N TYR A 7 2.24 0.12 -6.11
CA TYR A 7 2.26 -0.66 -4.87
C TYR A 7 0.92 -0.59 -4.11
N VAL A 8 0.38 0.62 -3.95
CA VAL A 8 -0.93 0.82 -3.31
C VAL A 8 -2.03 0.09 -4.08
N ARG A 9 -2.00 0.14 -5.42
CA ARG A 9 -2.98 -0.54 -6.28
C ARG A 9 -2.91 -2.06 -6.13
N SER A 10 -1.72 -2.63 -6.05
CA SER A 10 -1.54 -4.08 -5.90
C SER A 10 -1.94 -4.56 -4.51
N LEU A 11 -1.61 -3.81 -3.44
CA LEU A 11 -2.18 -4.03 -2.10
C LEU A 11 -3.71 -3.99 -2.10
N HIS A 12 -4.31 -2.99 -2.76
CA HIS A 12 -5.77 -2.88 -2.85
C HIS A 12 -6.37 -4.11 -3.54
N LYS A 13 -5.75 -4.56 -4.63
CA LYS A 13 -6.14 -5.79 -5.33
C LYS A 13 -6.03 -7.04 -4.44
N LYS A 14 -5.00 -7.14 -3.59
CA LYS A 14 -4.89 -8.23 -2.60
C LYS A 14 -6.07 -8.21 -1.62
N VAL A 15 -6.38 -7.03 -1.07
CA VAL A 15 -7.51 -6.85 -0.14
C VAL A 15 -8.84 -7.19 -0.81
N ASP A 16 -9.09 -6.73 -2.03
CA ASP A 16 -10.33 -7.00 -2.75
C ASP A 16 -10.49 -8.48 -3.08
N THR A 17 -9.40 -9.16 -3.42
CA THR A 17 -9.38 -10.62 -3.63
C THR A 17 -9.80 -11.36 -2.35
N LEU A 18 -9.25 -10.97 -1.21
CA LEU A 18 -9.58 -11.55 0.10
C LEU A 18 -11.03 -11.29 0.50
N LYS A 19 -11.54 -10.06 0.28
CA LYS A 19 -12.94 -9.72 0.53
C LYS A 19 -13.88 -10.56 -0.33
N LYS A 20 -13.59 -10.70 -1.63
CA LYS A 20 -14.38 -11.55 -2.55
C LYS A 20 -14.40 -13.00 -2.09
N TYR A 21 -13.25 -13.54 -1.68
CA TYR A 21 -13.19 -14.89 -1.11
C TYR A 21 -14.05 -15.00 0.15
N LEU A 22 -13.93 -14.06 1.09
CA LEU A 22 -14.71 -14.06 2.32
C LEU A 22 -16.22 -14.05 2.03
N CYS A 23 -16.69 -13.21 1.09
CA CYS A 23 -18.08 -13.21 0.65
C CYS A 23 -18.49 -14.54 0.00
N SER A 24 -17.61 -15.21 -0.74
CA SER A 24 -17.91 -16.49 -1.38
C SER A 24 -18.04 -17.66 -0.39
N VAL A 25 -17.38 -17.57 0.76
CA VAL A 25 -17.43 -18.61 1.81
C VAL A 25 -18.32 -18.22 2.98
N ALA A 26 -18.81 -16.98 3.02
CA ALA A 26 -19.78 -16.53 4.01
C ALA A 26 -21.07 -17.32 3.84
N HIS A 27 -21.57 -17.86 4.96
CA HIS A 27 -22.85 -18.55 5.01
C HIS A 27 -23.74 -17.79 5.97
N GLU A 28 -24.94 -17.45 5.51
CA GLU A 28 -25.93 -16.82 6.35
C GLU A 28 -26.43 -17.85 7.37
N ASN A 29 -26.51 -17.44 8.65
CA ASN A 29 -27.25 -18.13 9.71
C ASN A 29 -26.71 -19.51 10.15
N LEU A 30 -25.50 -19.54 10.72
CA LEU A 30 -24.96 -20.68 11.49
C LEU A 30 -24.84 -20.38 12.99
N ASP A 31 -25.70 -19.53 13.53
CA ASP A 31 -25.57 -19.08 14.93
C ASP A 31 -25.98 -20.16 15.95
N ARG A 32 -26.87 -21.08 15.57
CA ARG A 32 -27.34 -22.18 16.42
C ARG A 32 -26.59 -23.48 16.15
N LEU A 33 -26.42 -24.30 17.19
CA LEU A 33 -25.75 -25.60 17.10
C LEU A 33 -26.44 -26.55 16.10
N GLU A 34 -27.77 -26.64 16.15
CA GLU A 34 -28.56 -27.49 15.24
C GLU A 34 -28.32 -27.13 13.77
N SER A 35 -28.29 -25.83 13.45
CA SER A 35 -28.00 -25.33 12.11
C SER A 35 -26.60 -25.72 11.64
N ARG A 36 -25.60 -25.69 12.53
CA ARG A 36 -24.23 -26.15 12.21
C ARG A 36 -24.17 -27.65 11.96
N VAL A 37 -24.83 -28.45 12.81
CA VAL A 37 -24.89 -29.91 12.64
C VAL A 37 -25.56 -30.26 11.32
N GLN A 38 -26.69 -29.63 11.00
CA GLN A 38 -27.40 -29.88 9.74
C GLN A 38 -26.60 -29.42 8.52
N TYR A 39 -25.88 -28.31 8.61
CA TYR A 39 -25.01 -27.84 7.54
C TYR A 39 -23.88 -28.83 7.24
N VAL A 40 -23.20 -29.34 8.28
CA VAL A 40 -22.12 -30.33 8.14
C VAL A 40 -22.65 -31.72 7.77
N ALA A 41 -23.90 -32.06 8.11
CA ALA A 41 -24.51 -33.32 7.71
C ALA A 41 -24.66 -33.46 6.18
N ASN A 42 -24.63 -32.36 5.43
CA ASN A 42 -24.52 -32.39 3.97
C ASN A 42 -23.06 -32.68 3.54
N PRO A 43 -22.78 -33.81 2.86
CA PRO A 43 -21.41 -34.18 2.49
C PRO A 43 -20.70 -33.17 1.60
N LEU A 44 -21.42 -32.42 0.75
CA LEU A 44 -20.82 -31.37 -0.09
C LEU A 44 -20.31 -30.21 0.75
N ASN A 45 -21.07 -29.81 1.78
CA ASN A 45 -20.68 -28.75 2.71
C ASN A 45 -19.51 -29.19 3.59
N ALA A 46 -19.56 -30.42 4.13
CA ALA A 46 -18.49 -30.99 4.94
C ALA A 46 -17.18 -31.10 4.15
N LEU A 47 -17.23 -31.61 2.91
CA LEU A 47 -16.08 -31.69 2.04
C LEU A 47 -15.50 -30.29 1.75
N GLY A 48 -16.37 -29.31 1.48
CA GLY A 48 -15.97 -27.92 1.28
C GLY A 48 -15.27 -27.32 2.50
N LEU A 49 -15.78 -27.58 3.71
CA LEU A 49 -15.14 -27.15 4.97
C LEU A 49 -13.76 -27.80 5.16
N LEU A 50 -13.66 -29.12 4.95
CA LEU A 50 -12.41 -29.86 5.09
C LEU A 50 -11.35 -29.36 4.11
N ARG A 51 -11.73 -29.19 2.84
CA ARG A 51 -10.84 -28.64 1.81
C ARG A 51 -10.39 -27.22 2.17
N ARG A 52 -11.29 -26.36 2.66
CA ARG A 52 -10.92 -25.00 3.08
C ARG A 52 -9.88 -25.00 4.19
N ALA A 53 -10.05 -25.85 5.20
CA ALA A 53 -9.12 -25.95 6.33
C ALA A 53 -7.76 -26.54 5.90
N HIS A 54 -7.77 -27.56 5.04
CA HIS A 54 -6.57 -28.31 4.68
C HIS A 54 -5.79 -27.70 3.50
N GLU A 55 -6.48 -27.25 2.45
CA GLU A 55 -5.85 -26.77 1.22
C GLU A 55 -5.91 -25.26 1.06
N ASP A 56 -7.09 -24.65 1.23
CA ASP A 56 -7.26 -23.23 0.87
C ASP A 56 -6.61 -22.31 1.91
N TRP A 57 -6.74 -22.63 3.20
CA TRP A 57 -6.20 -21.80 4.28
C TRP A 57 -4.67 -21.64 4.22
N PRO A 58 -3.86 -22.70 4.03
CA PRO A 58 -2.42 -22.53 3.83
C PRO A 58 -2.06 -21.67 2.62
N LYS A 59 -2.80 -21.77 1.51
CA LYS A 59 -2.59 -20.94 0.32
C LYS A 59 -2.88 -19.47 0.59
N TRP A 60 -3.97 -19.17 1.29
CA TRP A 60 -4.29 -17.80 1.70
C TRP A 60 -3.26 -17.23 2.67
N LEU A 61 -2.78 -18.02 3.63
CA LEU A 61 -1.73 -17.60 4.53
C LEU A 61 -0.43 -17.26 3.77
N SER A 62 -0.06 -18.07 2.77
CA SER A 62 1.07 -17.78 1.90
C SER A 62 0.85 -16.48 1.10
N TYR A 63 -0.34 -16.29 0.54
CA TYR A 63 -0.70 -15.10 -0.23
C TYR A 63 -0.66 -13.80 0.59
N ILE A 64 -1.05 -13.87 1.87
CA ILE A 64 -1.00 -12.73 2.81
C ILE A 64 0.44 -12.41 3.21
N LYS A 65 1.27 -13.44 3.43
CA LYS A 65 2.68 -13.29 3.82
C LYS A 65 3.57 -12.82 2.69
N ASP A 66 3.17 -13.09 1.45
CA ASP A 66 3.86 -12.65 0.25
C ASP A 66 3.96 -11.12 0.25
N GLN A 67 5.18 -10.62 0.48
CA GLN A 67 5.45 -9.19 0.46
C GLN A 67 5.40 -8.72 -1.00
N GLU A 68 4.73 -7.60 -1.23
CA GLU A 68 4.85 -6.97 -2.54
C GLU A 68 6.24 -6.35 -2.71
N ASP A 69 6.75 -6.39 -3.94
CA ASP A 69 8.11 -6.03 -4.31
C ASP A 69 8.43 -4.55 -3.96
N VAL A 70 9.06 -4.36 -2.79
CA VAL A 70 9.57 -3.07 -2.31
C VAL A 70 10.98 -2.77 -2.85
N GLU A 71 11.64 -3.72 -3.52
CA GLU A 71 13.02 -3.53 -3.99
C GLU A 71 13.15 -2.36 -4.96
N LYS A 72 12.09 -2.08 -5.72
CA LYS A 72 12.03 -0.91 -6.62
C LYS A 72 12.03 0.40 -5.85
N MET A 73 11.37 0.45 -4.69
CA MET A 73 11.41 1.61 -3.80
C MET A 73 12.77 1.75 -3.13
N ASP A 74 13.40 0.65 -2.70
CA ASP A 74 14.72 0.70 -2.08
C ASP A 74 15.79 1.28 -3.01
N LYS A 75 15.74 0.93 -4.30
CA LYS A 75 16.62 1.51 -5.33
C LYS A 75 16.42 3.01 -5.52
N LEU A 76 15.19 3.50 -5.38
CA LEU A 76 14.88 4.93 -5.45
C LEU A 76 15.34 5.66 -4.19
N VAL A 77 15.12 5.08 -3.01
CA VAL A 77 15.58 5.63 -1.73
C VAL A 77 17.10 5.79 -1.74
N ALA A 78 17.84 4.83 -2.29
CA ALA A 78 19.29 4.91 -2.44
C ALA A 78 19.77 6.07 -3.33
N GLN A 79 18.91 6.64 -4.18
CA GLN A 79 19.20 7.78 -5.04
C GLN A 79 18.71 9.11 -4.47
N MET A 80 18.02 9.09 -3.32
CA MET A 80 17.47 10.32 -2.74
C MET A 80 18.57 11.19 -2.12
N PRO A 81 18.38 12.52 -2.10
CA PRO A 81 19.30 13.43 -1.41
C PRO A 81 19.46 13.02 0.06
N ASN A 82 20.71 13.06 0.52
CA ASN A 82 21.04 12.82 1.92
C ASN A 82 21.09 14.13 2.70
N ALA A 83 21.39 14.06 4.00
CA ALA A 83 21.42 15.24 4.87
C ALA A 83 22.44 16.31 4.42
N VAL A 84 23.56 15.90 3.82
CA VAL A 84 24.57 16.82 3.28
C VAL A 84 24.01 17.57 2.08
N ASP A 85 23.41 16.85 1.13
CA ASP A 85 22.79 17.46 -0.05
C ASP A 85 21.70 18.48 0.34
N MET A 86 20.90 18.17 1.37
CA MET A 86 19.88 19.08 1.89
C MET A 86 20.48 20.32 2.53
N ASN A 87 21.58 20.19 3.27
CA ASN A 87 22.27 21.32 3.87
C ASN A 87 22.94 22.21 2.82
N GLU A 88 23.54 21.62 1.78
CA GLU A 88 24.09 22.37 0.65
C GLU A 88 23.01 23.14 -0.10
N ALA A 89 21.85 22.52 -0.35
CA ALA A 89 20.71 23.19 -0.97
C ALA A 89 20.19 24.37 -0.12
N LEU A 90 20.13 24.20 1.20
CA LEU A 90 19.75 25.27 2.13
C LEU A 90 20.73 26.45 2.07
N MET A 91 22.04 26.19 2.13
CA MET A 91 23.06 27.22 1.98
C MET A 91 22.99 27.91 0.61
N GLY A 92 22.66 27.16 -0.44
CA GLY A 92 22.41 27.69 -1.77
C GLY A 92 21.24 28.66 -1.81
N LEU A 93 20.11 28.32 -1.17
CA LEU A 93 18.94 29.18 -1.06
C LEU A 93 19.24 30.47 -0.27
N GLU A 94 19.94 30.35 0.87
CA GLU A 94 20.39 31.52 1.66
C GLU A 94 21.26 32.46 0.81
N ARG A 95 22.15 31.89 -0.01
CA ARG A 95 23.00 32.66 -0.91
C ARG A 95 22.18 33.41 -1.96
N ILE A 96 21.19 32.75 -2.57
CA ILE A 96 20.32 33.38 -3.58
C ILE A 96 19.58 34.56 -2.95
N GLU A 97 18.99 34.37 -1.78
CA GLU A 97 18.28 35.42 -1.05
C GLU A 97 19.21 36.60 -0.73
N ARG A 98 20.42 36.33 -0.23
CA ARG A 98 21.36 37.37 0.17
C ARG A 98 21.93 38.19 -0.99
N PHE A 99 22.18 37.57 -2.14
CA PHE A 99 22.86 38.25 -3.27
C PHE A 99 21.90 38.80 -4.33
N TYR A 100 20.69 38.26 -4.44
CA TYR A 100 19.73 38.64 -5.48
C TYR A 100 18.44 39.25 -4.92
N ASP A 101 18.32 39.42 -3.60
CA ASP A 101 17.12 39.93 -2.90
C ASP A 101 15.85 39.12 -3.25
N LEU A 102 16.04 37.84 -3.57
CA LEU A 102 14.97 36.89 -3.84
C LEU A 102 14.60 36.19 -2.54
N LYS A 103 13.52 36.64 -1.89
CA LYS A 103 13.12 36.11 -0.59
C LYS A 103 12.77 34.63 -0.67
N ALA A 104 13.21 33.87 0.33
CA ALA A 104 12.88 32.45 0.42
C ALA A 104 11.36 32.21 0.45
N PHE A 105 10.61 33.13 1.08
CA PHE A 105 9.14 33.08 1.11
C PHE A 105 8.51 33.21 -0.29
N ASP A 106 9.02 34.12 -1.12
CA ASP A 106 8.50 34.33 -2.47
C ASP A 106 8.80 33.11 -3.34
N MET A 107 10.03 32.60 -3.27
CA MET A 107 10.45 31.39 -3.99
C MET A 107 9.66 30.15 -3.57
N ALA A 108 9.35 30.00 -2.27
CA ALA A 108 8.53 28.90 -1.76
C ALA A 108 7.08 28.94 -2.28
N ASN A 109 6.57 30.14 -2.62
CA ASN A 109 5.28 30.32 -3.28
C ASN A 109 5.37 30.24 -4.82
N GLY A 110 6.53 29.86 -5.36
CA GLY A 110 6.77 29.75 -6.80
C GLY A 110 7.05 31.09 -7.49
N LEU A 111 7.17 32.20 -6.74
CA LEU A 111 7.51 33.51 -7.29
C LEU A 111 9.03 33.70 -7.27
N VAL A 112 9.67 33.55 -8.43
CA VAL A 112 11.13 33.67 -8.57
C VAL A 112 11.44 34.77 -9.56
N ALA A 113 12.15 35.82 -9.11
CA ALA A 113 12.53 36.97 -9.93
C ALA A 113 11.34 37.63 -10.67
N GLY A 114 10.17 37.67 -10.02
CA GLY A 114 8.94 38.24 -10.58
C GLY A 114 8.19 37.32 -11.56
N LEU A 115 8.69 36.09 -11.79
CA LEU A 115 8.01 35.08 -12.59
C LEU A 115 7.29 34.09 -11.67
N GLN A 116 6.02 33.81 -11.96
CA GLN A 116 5.27 32.74 -11.29
C GLN A 116 5.58 31.42 -12.01
N LEU A 117 6.10 30.45 -11.26
CA LEU A 117 6.27 29.08 -11.72
C LEU A 117 4.94 28.32 -11.51
N GLU A 118 4.48 27.64 -12.55
CA GLU A 118 3.30 26.77 -12.56
C GLU A 118 3.57 25.39 -11.92
#